data_AF-L0G2X5-F1
#
_entry.id   AF-L0G2X5-F1
#
_cell.length_a   1.000
_cell.length_b   1.000
_cell.length_c   1.000
_cell.angle_alpha   90.00
_cell.angle_beta   90.00
_cell.angle_gamma   90.00
#
_symmetry.space_group_name_H-M   'P 1'
#
loop_
_entity.id
_entity.type
_entity.pdbx_description
1 polymer ?
#
loop_
_entity_poly.entity_id
_entity_poly.type
_entity_poly.pdbx_seq_one_letter_code
_entity_poly.pdbx_strand_id
1 'polypeptide(L)'
;MKTTATDSKDPLYQTAAILYLSLWTFTGIEKLVDYASYLGEIRNQVFPLAWAEGLAPTVLIIELLLALLLLNSKTRKTALLLSTLLMTAFTTYIGLVWMGAFPRVPCSCAGFLEAIGWSGHLLFNAAFILLGIIGLIRPLNTI
;
A
#
# COMPACT_ATOMS: atom_id res chain seq x y z
N MET A 1 19.86 16.67 -18.66
CA MET A 1 18.81 15.91 -17.96
C MET A 1 18.25 16.80 -16.85
N LYS A 2 17.17 17.55 -17.12
CA LYS A 2 16.55 18.41 -16.11
C LYS A 2 15.78 17.49 -15.15
N THR A 3 16.23 17.39 -13.92
CA THR A 3 15.48 16.79 -12.82
C THR A 3 14.19 17.60 -12.68
N THR A 4 13.07 17.06 -13.18
CA THR A 4 11.73 17.61 -12.97
C THR A 4 11.45 17.54 -11.47
N ALA A 5 11.82 18.58 -10.75
CA ALA A 5 11.43 18.78 -9.37
C ALA A 5 9.90 18.79 -9.36
N THR A 6 9.30 17.77 -8.75
CA THR A 6 7.90 17.83 -8.34
C THR A 6 7.74 19.09 -7.51
N ASP A 7 6.93 20.05 -7.95
CA ASP A 7 6.67 21.25 -7.16
C ASP A 7 6.05 20.81 -5.84
N SER A 8 6.81 20.95 -4.75
CA SER A 8 6.35 20.64 -3.41
C SER A 8 5.16 21.50 -2.98
N LYS A 9 4.76 22.50 -3.76
CA LYS A 9 3.58 23.32 -3.49
C LYS A 9 2.30 22.80 -4.16
N ASP A 10 2.37 21.78 -5.02
CA ASP A 10 1.16 21.21 -5.62
C ASP A 10 0.28 20.58 -4.51
N PRO A 11 -0.94 21.09 -4.29
CA PRO A 11 -1.81 20.61 -3.22
C PRO A 11 -2.16 19.13 -3.41
N LEU A 12 -2.35 18.65 -4.66
CA LEU A 12 -2.72 17.25 -4.91
C LEU A 12 -1.54 16.31 -4.62
N TYR A 13 -0.32 16.69 -4.97
CA TYR A 13 0.88 15.91 -4.61
C TYR A 13 1.06 15.82 -3.09
N GLN A 14 0.85 16.93 -2.38
CA GLN A 14 0.94 16.95 -0.91
C GLN A 14 -0.18 16.12 -0.28
N THR A 15 -1.41 16.25 -0.76
CA THR A 15 -2.54 15.43 -0.31
C THR A 15 -2.25 13.94 -0.53
N ALA A 16 -1.78 13.55 -1.71
CA ALA A 16 -1.42 12.17 -2.01
C ALA A 16 -0.33 11.64 -1.05
N ALA A 17 0.74 12.42 -0.86
CA ALA A 17 1.83 12.03 0.03
C ALA A 17 1.39 11.90 1.49
N ILE A 18 0.55 12.82 1.98
CA ILE A 18 0.03 12.79 3.35
C ILE A 18 -0.89 11.59 3.55
N LEU A 19 -1.80 11.32 2.62
CA LEU A 19 -2.73 10.19 2.75
C LEU A 19 -2.00 8.85 2.69
N TYR A 20 -1.02 8.69 1.79
CA TYR A 20 -0.19 7.49 1.77
C TYR A 20 0.67 7.36 3.03
N LEU A 21 1.22 8.46 3.55
CA LEU A 21 1.96 8.47 4.81
C LEU A 21 1.08 7.97 5.95
N SER A 22 -0.11 8.55 6.11
CA SER A 22 -1.07 8.14 7.13
C SER A 22 -1.44 6.66 7.00
N LEU A 23 -1.68 6.18 5.78
CA LEU A 23 -2.01 4.78 5.53
C LEU A 23 -0.89 3.83 5.96
N TRP A 24 0.33 4.04 5.45
CA TRP A 24 1.46 3.15 5.76
C TRP A 24 1.90 3.22 7.21
N THR A 25 1.81 4.40 7.84
CA THR A 25 2.03 4.54 9.28
C THR A 25 0.99 3.75 10.07
N PHE A 26 -0.29 3.88 9.73
CA PHE A 26 -1.36 3.17 10.43
C PHE A 26 -1.23 1.66 10.28
N THR A 27 -1.14 1.14 9.05
CA THR A 27 -1.06 -0.32 8.81
C THR A 27 0.25 -0.91 9.31
N GLY A 28 1.36 -0.19 9.16
CA GLY A 28 2.66 -0.66 9.63
C GLY A 28 2.74 -0.72 11.16
N ILE A 29 2.19 0.28 11.86
CA ILE A 29 2.14 0.26 13.33
C ILE A 29 1.19 -0.82 13.84
N GLU A 30 0.03 -1.00 13.23
CA GLU A 30 -0.93 -2.04 13.61
C GLU A 30 -0.30 -3.44 13.54
N LYS A 31 0.37 -3.76 12.43
CA LYS A 31 1.15 -5.00 12.26
C LYS A 31 2.34 -5.14 13.20
N LEU A 32 2.94 -4.02 13.62
CA LEU A 32 4.06 -4.04 14.57
C LEU A 32 3.57 -4.33 15.99
N VAL A 33 2.42 -3.76 16.37
CA VAL A 33 1.82 -3.92 17.70
C VAL A 33 1.29 -5.33 17.91
N ASP A 34 0.61 -5.91 16.92
CA ASP A 34 0.12 -7.28 16.97
C ASP A 34 0.65 -8.13 15.81
N TYR A 35 1.98 -8.31 15.81
CA TYR A 35 2.66 -9.11 14.80
C TYR A 35 2.21 -10.57 14.78
N ALA A 36 1.80 -11.13 15.92
CA ALA A 36 1.38 -12.52 16.02
C ALA A 36 0.09 -12.76 15.24
N SER A 37 -0.91 -11.89 15.41
CA SER A 37 -2.17 -11.94 14.64
C SER A 37 -1.90 -11.72 13.15
N TYR A 38 -1.11 -10.71 12.80
CA TYR A 38 -0.73 -10.43 11.41
C TYR A 38 0.00 -11.61 10.73
N LEU A 39 0.93 -12.28 11.43
CA LEU A 39 1.59 -13.48 10.91
C LEU A 39 0.58 -14.62 10.72
N GLY A 40 -0.40 -14.76 11.61
CA GLY A 40 -1.52 -15.68 11.46
C GLY A 40 -2.33 -15.40 10.18
N GLU A 41 -2.64 -14.13 9.91
CA GLU A 41 -3.33 -13.70 8.69
C GLU A 41 -2.54 -14.01 7.42
N ILE A 42 -1.22 -13.79 7.43
CA ILE A 42 -0.33 -14.13 6.31
C ILE A 42 -0.26 -15.65 6.10
N ARG A 43 -0.18 -16.45 7.17
CA ARG A 43 -0.23 -17.92 7.09
C ARG A 43 -1.57 -18.43 6.54
N ASN A 44 -2.65 -17.68 6.74
CA ASN A 44 -3.96 -18.00 6.18
C ASN A 44 -4.11 -17.59 4.70
N GLN A 45 -3.18 -16.83 4.12
CA GLN A 45 -3.21 -16.49 2.68
C GLN A 45 -2.93 -17.70 1.79
N VAL A 46 -3.25 -17.60 0.50
CA VAL A 46 -3.07 -18.69 -0.49
C VAL A 46 -1.61 -19.08 -0.74
N PHE A 47 -0.66 -18.37 -0.13
CA PHE A 47 0.77 -18.66 -0.23
C PHE A 47 1.17 -19.93 0.54
N PRO A 48 2.28 -20.59 0.15
CA PRO A 48 2.85 -21.66 0.95
C PRO A 48 3.22 -21.17 2.36
N LEU A 49 2.96 -22.00 3.38
CA LEU A 49 3.28 -21.66 4.78
C LEU A 49 4.76 -21.28 4.98
N ALA A 50 5.67 -21.92 4.25
CA ALA A 50 7.10 -21.62 4.29
C ALA A 50 7.43 -20.18 3.85
N TRP A 51 6.56 -19.53 3.07
CA TRP A 51 6.76 -18.16 2.62
C TRP A 51 6.23 -17.15 3.64
N ALA A 52 5.30 -17.54 4.50
CA ALA A 52 4.64 -16.64 5.43
C ALA A 52 5.64 -15.94 6.37
N GLU A 53 6.63 -16.67 6.87
CA GLU A 53 7.65 -16.12 7.77
C GLU A 53 8.62 -15.15 7.08
N GLY A 54 8.75 -15.23 5.75
CA GLY A 54 9.51 -14.25 4.97
C GLY A 54 8.65 -13.07 4.53
N LEU A 55 7.42 -13.32 4.08
CA LEU A 55 6.50 -12.31 3.56
C LEU A 55 6.01 -11.36 4.66
N ALA A 56 5.64 -11.90 5.83
CA ALA A 56 5.13 -11.08 6.93
C ALA A 56 6.09 -9.95 7.32
N PRO A 57 7.36 -10.21 7.70
CA PRO A 57 8.29 -9.15 8.08
C PRO A 57 8.66 -8.27 6.87
N THR A 58 8.71 -8.83 5.65
CA THR A 58 9.03 -8.06 4.43
C THR A 58 7.99 -6.96 4.19
N VAL A 59 6.70 -7.31 4.21
CA VAL A 59 5.62 -6.34 4.00
C VAL A 59 5.61 -5.30 5.11
N LEU A 60 5.75 -5.71 6.38
CA LEU A 60 5.84 -4.79 7.51
C LEU A 60 6.99 -3.77 7.34
N ILE A 61 8.20 -4.26 7.01
CA ILE A 61 9.37 -3.40 6.82
C ILE A 61 9.16 -2.44 5.65
N ILE A 62 8.61 -2.91 4.53
CA ILE A 62 8.35 -2.07 3.36
C ILE A 62 7.35 -0.96 3.72
N GLU A 63 6.26 -1.26 4.42
CA GLU A 63 5.26 -0.25 4.81
C GLU A 63 5.87 0.83 5.72
N LEU A 64 6.59 0.44 6.77
CA LEU A 64 7.26 1.38 7.67
C LEU A 64 8.34 2.19 6.94
N LEU A 65 9.10 1.56 6.03
CA LEU A 65 10.09 2.25 5.21
C LEU A 65 9.43 3.28 4.29
N LEU A 66 8.34 2.93 3.62
CA LEU A 66 7.60 3.87 2.77
C LEU A 66 7.07 5.07 3.56
N ALA A 67 6.54 4.84 4.77
CA ALA A 67 6.14 5.92 5.67
C ALA A 67 7.32 6.86 5.99
N LEU A 68 8.47 6.32 6.36
CA LEU A 68 9.68 7.12 6.64
C LEU A 68 10.17 7.90 5.41
N LEU A 69 10.14 7.28 4.23
CA LEU A 69 10.56 7.92 2.98
C LEU A 69 9.59 9.02 2.52
N LEU A 70 8.30 8.93 2.86
CA LEU A 70 7.31 9.97 2.55
C LEU A 70 7.50 11.24 3.39
N LEU A 71 8.01 11.12 4.62
CA LEU A 71 8.31 12.26 5.49
C LEU A 71 9.39 13.17 4.87
N ASN A 72 10.44 12.59 4.32
CA ASN A 72 11.56 13.34 3.74
C ASN A 72 11.23 13.85 2.32
N SER A 73 11.28 15.17 2.13
CA SER A 73 10.97 15.84 0.86
C SER A 73 11.82 15.36 -0.32
N LYS A 74 13.07 14.93 -0.07
CA LYS A 74 13.99 14.43 -1.11
C LYS A 74 13.60 13.05 -1.63
N THR A 75 12.99 12.21 -0.80
CA THR A 75 12.62 10.83 -1.15
C THR A 75 11.13 10.67 -1.45
N ARG A 76 10.31 11.67 -1.11
CA ARG A 76 8.84 11.62 -1.20
C ARG A 76 8.31 11.23 -2.57
N LYS A 77 8.89 11.73 -3.67
CA LYS A 77 8.44 11.35 -5.03
C LYS A 77 8.66 9.86 -5.29
N THR A 78 9.84 9.36 -4.97
CA THR A 78 10.18 7.94 -5.09
C THR A 78 9.30 7.11 -4.17
N ALA A 79 9.07 7.55 -2.94
CA ALA A 79 8.21 6.87 -1.98
C ALA A 79 6.75 6.80 -2.47
N LEU A 80 6.22 7.87 -3.06
CA LEU A 80 4.87 7.91 -3.63
C LEU A 80 4.74 6.97 -4.84
N LEU A 81 5.75 6.93 -5.70
CA LEU A 81 5.81 5.96 -6.79
C LEU A 81 5.80 4.52 -6.27
N LEU A 82 6.70 4.19 -5.34
CA LEU A 82 6.78 2.86 -4.75
C LEU A 82 5.49 2.49 -3.98
N SER A 83 4.87 3.45 -3.31
CA SER A 83 3.58 3.26 -2.64
C SER A 83 2.47 2.93 -3.63
N THR A 84 2.44 3.62 -4.78
CA THR A 84 1.47 3.36 -5.85
C THR A 84 1.66 1.96 -6.43
N LEU A 85 2.91 1.55 -6.65
CA LEU A 85 3.26 0.21 -7.15
C LEU A 85 2.90 -0.89 -6.13
N LEU A 86 3.23 -0.71 -4.85
CA LEU A 86 2.89 -1.65 -3.80
C LEU A 86 1.37 -1.79 -3.64
N MET A 87 0.64 -0.66 -3.64
CA MET A 87 -0.82 -0.67 -3.59
C MET A 87 -1.43 -1.41 -4.79
N THR A 88 -0.85 -1.23 -5.98
CA THR A 88 -1.25 -1.96 -7.18
C THR A 88 -1.01 -3.47 -7.03
N ALA A 89 0.12 -3.87 -6.46
CA ALA A 89 0.41 -5.29 -6.19
C ALA A 89 -0.59 -5.89 -5.19
N PHE A 90 -0.89 -5.22 -4.08
CA PHE A 90 -1.91 -5.66 -3.11
C PHE A 90 -3.29 -5.76 -3.74
N THR A 91 -3.70 -4.77 -4.53
CA THR A 91 -5.00 -4.76 -5.23
C THR A 91 -5.10 -5.91 -6.23
N THR A 92 -4.04 -6.15 -7.00
CA THR A 92 -4.00 -7.24 -7.97
C THR A 92 -4.13 -8.58 -7.26
N TYR A 93 -3.39 -8.79 -6.17
CA TYR A 93 -3.48 -10.01 -5.37
C TYR A 93 -4.90 -10.24 -4.82
N ILE A 94 -5.48 -9.25 -4.14
CA ILE A 94 -6.85 -9.32 -3.59
C ILE A 94 -7.86 -9.56 -4.71
N GLY A 95 -7.72 -8.88 -5.85
CA GLY A 95 -8.58 -9.05 -7.01
C GLY A 95 -8.53 -10.47 -7.57
N LEU A 96 -7.35 -11.08 -7.68
CA LEU A 96 -7.19 -12.47 -8.12
C LEU A 96 -7.85 -13.45 -7.15
N VAL A 97 -7.70 -13.23 -5.85
CA VAL A 97 -8.39 -14.04 -4.81
C VAL A 97 -9.91 -13.91 -4.96
N TRP A 98 -10.42 -12.68 -5.09
CA TRP A 98 -11.85 -12.41 -5.20
C TRP A 98 -12.47 -12.97 -6.47
N MET A 99 -11.73 -12.97 -7.59
CA MET A 99 -12.16 -13.58 -8.87
C MET A 99 -12.07 -15.11 -8.88
N GLY A 100 -11.60 -15.75 -7.80
CA GLY A 100 -11.50 -17.20 -7.72
C GLY A 100 -10.33 -17.80 -8.51
N ALA A 101 -9.25 -17.03 -8.72
CA ALA A 101 -8.07 -17.52 -9.44
C ALA A 101 -7.26 -18.58 -8.67
N PHE A 102 -7.59 -18.82 -7.39
CA PHE A 102 -6.92 -19.77 -6.51
C PHE A 102 -7.87 -20.87 -6.01
N PRO A 103 -7.35 -22.06 -5.63
CA PRO A 103 -8.18 -23.19 -5.17
C PRO A 103 -8.93 -22.94 -3.86
N ARG A 104 -8.56 -21.91 -3.10
CA ARG A 104 -9.20 -21.53 -1.85
C ARG A 104 -9.24 -20.01 -1.71
N VAL A 105 -10.27 -19.53 -1.03
CA VAL A 105 -10.35 -18.15 -0.54
C VAL A 105 -9.97 -18.18 0.95
N PRO A 106 -8.97 -17.40 1.41
CA PRO A 106 -8.68 -17.27 2.83
C PRO A 106 -9.93 -16.86 3.60
N CYS A 107 -10.20 -17.48 4.76
CA CYS A 107 -11.25 -16.96 5.64
C CYS A 107 -10.91 -15.52 6.05
N SER A 108 -11.91 -14.64 6.05
CA SER A 108 -11.71 -13.26 6.52
C SER A 108 -11.38 -13.30 8.00
N CYS A 109 -10.14 -13.00 8.35
CA CYS A 109 -9.73 -12.79 9.74
C CYS A 109 -8.79 -11.59 9.85
N ALA A 110 -8.91 -10.60 8.95
CA ALA A 110 -7.97 -9.48 8.86
C ALA A 110 -8.62 -8.14 9.27
N GLY A 111 -8.52 -7.81 10.56
CA GLY A 111 -8.66 -6.47 11.15
C GLY A 111 -9.82 -5.57 10.68
N PHE A 112 -9.60 -4.25 10.74
CA PHE A 112 -10.53 -3.16 10.32
C PHE A 112 -11.15 -3.35 8.92
N LEU A 113 -10.54 -4.21 8.13
CA LEU A 113 -10.76 -4.44 6.73
C LEU A 113 -11.82 -5.54 6.44
N GLU A 114 -12.14 -6.38 7.43
CA GLU A 114 -13.29 -7.28 7.38
C GLU A 114 -14.63 -6.52 7.32
N ALA A 115 -14.71 -5.36 7.98
CA ALA A 115 -15.95 -4.58 8.10
C ALA A 115 -16.45 -3.96 6.78
N ILE A 116 -15.56 -3.73 5.79
CA ILE A 116 -15.90 -3.07 4.51
C ILE A 116 -16.09 -4.06 3.35
N GLY A 117 -15.82 -5.36 3.56
CA GLY A 117 -15.91 -6.41 2.54
C GLY A 117 -14.92 -6.27 1.38
N TRP A 118 -15.00 -7.22 0.45
CA TRP A 118 -14.09 -7.31 -0.71
C TRP A 118 -14.21 -6.13 -1.69
N SER A 119 -15.44 -5.72 -2.00
CA SER A 119 -15.69 -4.60 -2.91
C SER A 119 -15.22 -3.27 -2.32
N GLY A 120 -15.47 -3.05 -1.03
CA GLY A 120 -14.96 -1.90 -0.30
C GLY A 120 -13.43 -1.83 -0.31
N HIS A 121 -12.76 -2.97 -0.12
CA HIS A 121 -11.30 -3.10 -0.24
C HIS A 121 -10.77 -2.66 -1.59
N LEU A 122 -11.32 -3.24 -2.65
CA LEU A 122 -10.85 -2.99 -4.00
C LEU A 122 -11.08 -1.53 -4.39
N LEU A 123 -12.21 -0.95 -3.98
CA LEU A 123 -12.49 0.47 -4.17
C LEU A 123 -11.51 1.37 -3.40
N PHE A 124 -11.24 1.05 -2.13
CA PHE A 124 -10.28 1.79 -1.31
C PHE A 124 -8.89 1.78 -1.95
N ASN A 125 -8.38 0.62 -2.32
CA ASN A 125 -7.06 0.53 -2.93
C ASN A 125 -7.03 1.22 -4.31
N ALA A 126 -8.07 1.05 -5.13
CA ALA A 126 -8.16 1.72 -6.43
C ALA A 126 -8.15 3.25 -6.28
N ALA A 127 -8.84 3.80 -5.28
CA ALA A 127 -8.81 5.22 -4.98
C ALA A 127 -7.40 5.69 -4.61
N PHE A 128 -6.65 4.93 -3.80
CA PHE A 128 -5.26 5.23 -3.48
C PHE A 128 -4.34 5.16 -4.72
N ILE A 129 -4.50 4.15 -5.56
CA ILE A 129 -3.74 4.04 -6.82
C ILE A 129 -3.97 5.27 -7.70
N LEU A 130 -5.23 5.67 -7.91
CA LEU A 130 -5.57 6.86 -8.68
C LEU A 130 -4.99 8.13 -8.06
N LEU A 131 -5.09 8.28 -6.74
CA LEU A 131 -4.51 9.39 -6.00
C LEU A 131 -2.98 9.47 -6.19
N GLY A 132 -2.28 8.35 -6.11
CA GLY A 132 -0.84 8.26 -6.34
C GLY A 132 -0.45 8.65 -7.76
N ILE A 133 -1.18 8.13 -8.75
CA ILE A 133 -0.99 8.48 -10.18
C ILE A 133 -1.20 9.97 -10.42
N ILE A 134 -2.31 10.55 -9.92
CA ILE A 134 -2.62 11.98 -10.07
C ILE A 134 -1.53 12.84 -9.42
N GLY A 135 -1.10 12.47 -8.21
CA GLY A 135 -0.02 13.15 -7.50
C GLY A 135 1.33 13.11 -8.23
N LEU A 136 1.59 12.04 -9.00
CA LEU A 136 2.85 11.87 -9.74
C LEU A 136 2.87 12.52 -11.14
N ILE A 137 1.71 12.64 -11.81
CA ILE A 137 1.62 13.13 -13.20
C ILE A 137 1.62 14.67 -13.28
N ARG A 138 0.98 15.37 -12.35
CA ARG A 138 0.82 16.84 -12.42
C ARG A 138 2.10 17.69 -12.47
N PRO A 139 3.28 17.26 -11.99
CA PRO A 139 4.52 18.00 -12.22
C PRO A 139 5.09 17.87 -13.64
N LEU A 140 4.44 17.15 -14.56
CA LEU A 140 4.87 16.99 -15.95
C LEU A 140 4.23 18.00 -16.92
N ASN A 141 3.21 18.76 -16.51
CA ASN A 141 2.40 19.61 -17.41
C ASN A 141 2.63 21.11 -17.27
N THR A 142 3.63 21.57 -16.52
CA THR A 142 4.06 22.98 -16.56
C THR A 142 5.07 23.18 -17.69
N ILE A 143 4.58 23.39 -18.91
CA ILE A 143 5.33 24.00 -20.02
C ILE A 143 5.00 25.48 -20.03
#